data_AF-A0A973EBH2-F1
#
_entry.id   AF-A0A973EBH2-F1
#
_cell.length_a   1.000
_cell.length_b   1.000
_cell.length_c   1.000
_cell.angle_alpha   90.00
_cell.angle_beta   90.00
_cell.angle_gamma   90.00
#
_symmetry.space_group_name_H-M   'P 1'
#
loop_
_entity.id
_entity.type
_entity.pdbx_description
1 polymer ?
#
loop_
_entity_poly.entity_id
_entity_poly.type
_entity_poly.pdbx_seq_one_letter_code
_entity_poly.pdbx_strand_id
1 'polypeptide(L)'
;GEARRQLEDYGYWYEPDGRDAERQVDFERVETAPQALEALLSEACYKSFEVSVDNLDGVEVDRDAFSAKVAARAARYRREGIPIRAQALIDALAVFYCGGGGIEAAVAAGRQRLAARGATRPVEGDADGGGA
;
A
#
# COMPACT_ATOMS: atom_id res chain seq x y z
N GLY A 1 -5.17 14.20 -10.27
CA GLY A 1 -5.76 15.50 -10.60
C GLY A 1 -6.47 15.43 -11.92
N GLU A 2 -7.00 16.55 -12.40
CA GLU A 2 -7.75 16.65 -13.67
C GLU A 2 -6.95 16.12 -14.87
N ALA A 3 -5.65 16.43 -14.93
CA ALA A 3 -4.74 15.89 -15.95
C ALA A 3 -4.56 14.35 -15.88
N ARG A 4 -4.66 13.73 -14.68
CA ARG A 4 -4.57 12.26 -14.53
C ARG A 4 -5.81 11.55 -15.05
N ARG A 5 -6.98 12.21 -15.00
CA ARG A 5 -8.26 11.65 -15.50
C ARG A 5 -8.37 11.66 -17.01
N GLN A 6 -7.43 12.31 -17.71
CA GLN A 6 -7.34 12.33 -19.16
C GLN A 6 -6.39 11.25 -19.70
N LEU A 7 -5.67 10.54 -18.81
CA LEU A 7 -4.86 9.39 -19.19
C LEU A 7 -5.76 8.15 -19.12
N GLU A 8 -5.84 7.39 -20.22
CA GLU A 8 -6.51 6.09 -20.23
C GLU A 8 -5.76 5.12 -19.30
N ASP A 9 -6.29 4.97 -18.09
CA ASP A 9 -5.78 4.01 -17.10
C ASP A 9 -6.33 2.59 -17.31
N TYR A 10 -7.28 2.42 -18.25
CA TYR A 10 -8.11 1.22 -18.37
C TYR A 10 -7.56 0.13 -19.31
N GLY A 11 -6.44 0.37 -19.99
CA GLY A 11 -5.99 -0.48 -21.10
C GLY A 11 -4.97 -1.57 -20.76
N TYR A 12 -4.30 -1.52 -19.61
CA TYR A 12 -3.12 -2.38 -19.39
C TYR A 12 -3.39 -3.73 -18.71
N TRP A 13 -4.61 -4.01 -18.24
CA TRP A 13 -4.79 -5.13 -17.30
C TRP A 13 -5.84 -6.18 -17.62
N TYR A 14 -6.61 -6.03 -18.69
CA TYR A 14 -7.43 -7.15 -19.14
C TYR A 14 -6.61 -8.06 -20.05
N GLU A 15 -5.68 -8.79 -19.43
CA GLU A 15 -5.15 -10.01 -20.03
C GLU A 15 -6.12 -11.14 -19.66
N PRO A 16 -6.66 -11.90 -20.64
CA PRO A 16 -7.50 -13.04 -20.33
C PRO A 16 -6.74 -14.04 -19.45
N ASP A 17 -7.50 -14.77 -18.62
CA ASP A 17 -6.97 -15.79 -17.72
C ASP A 17 -6.09 -16.81 -18.48
N GLY A 18 -5.06 -17.35 -17.82
CA GLY A 18 -4.07 -18.23 -18.45
C GLY A 18 -2.72 -17.56 -18.73
N ARG A 19 -2.25 -16.67 -17.83
CA ARG A 19 -0.90 -16.10 -17.92
C ARG A 19 0.16 -17.20 -17.84
N ASP A 20 1.16 -17.11 -18.72
CA ASP A 20 2.38 -17.89 -18.62
C ASP A 20 3.28 -17.35 -17.49
N ALA A 21 4.38 -18.05 -17.23
CA ALA A 21 5.28 -17.69 -16.13
C ALA A 21 5.92 -16.29 -16.30
N GLU A 22 6.22 -15.87 -17.53
CA GLU A 22 6.84 -14.56 -17.79
C GLU A 22 5.85 -13.43 -17.52
N ARG A 23 4.63 -13.58 -18.03
CA ARG A 23 3.53 -12.63 -17.77
C ARG A 23 3.14 -12.58 -16.30
N GLN A 24 3.19 -13.71 -15.59
CA GLN A 24 2.95 -13.73 -14.15
C GLN A 24 4.03 -12.96 -13.37
N VAL A 25 5.29 -13.02 -13.79
CA VAL A 25 6.37 -12.22 -13.17
C VAL A 25 6.16 -10.73 -13.41
N ASP A 26 5.76 -10.36 -14.63
CA ASP A 26 5.41 -8.99 -14.98
C ASP A 26 4.21 -8.48 -14.17
N PHE A 27 3.22 -9.36 -13.97
CA PHE A 27 2.06 -9.12 -13.10
C PHE A 27 2.52 -8.77 -11.68
N GLU A 28 3.25 -9.68 -11.05
CA GLU A 28 3.70 -9.52 -9.67
C GLU A 28 4.54 -8.25 -9.49
N ARG A 29 5.38 -7.91 -10.48
CA ARG A 29 6.24 -6.73 -10.42
C ARG A 29 5.44 -5.45 -10.25
N VAL A 30 4.35 -5.28 -11.01
CA VAL A 30 3.55 -4.04 -10.93
C VAL A 30 2.53 -4.09 -9.79
N GLU A 31 2.06 -5.28 -9.42
CA GLU A 31 1.11 -5.50 -8.33
C GLU A 31 1.73 -5.43 -6.93
N THR A 32 3.05 -5.61 -6.82
CA THR A 32 3.76 -5.54 -5.52
C THR A 32 3.51 -4.22 -4.80
N ALA A 33 3.47 -3.09 -5.52
CA ALA A 33 3.29 -1.78 -4.90
C ALA A 33 1.84 -1.45 -4.51
N PRO A 34 0.82 -1.70 -5.36
CA PRO A 34 -0.59 -1.61 -5.00
C PRO A 34 -0.96 -2.55 -3.83
N GLN A 35 -0.65 -3.84 -3.93
CA GLN A 35 -1.02 -4.82 -2.90
C GLN A 35 -0.31 -4.56 -1.55
N ALA A 36 0.88 -3.97 -1.58
CA ALA A 36 1.51 -3.50 -0.34
C ALA A 36 0.77 -2.34 0.32
N LEU A 37 0.13 -1.44 -0.45
CA LEU A 37 -0.74 -0.41 0.13
C LEU A 37 -2.03 -1.02 0.65
N GLU A 38 -2.61 -2.00 -0.05
CA GLU A 38 -3.79 -2.74 0.41
C GLU A 38 -3.55 -3.48 1.71
N ALA A 39 -2.37 -4.08 1.89
CA ALA A 39 -1.96 -4.69 3.15
C ALA A 39 -1.95 -3.67 4.30
N LEU A 40 -1.36 -2.50 4.09
CA LEU A 40 -1.33 -1.42 5.09
C LEU A 40 -2.73 -0.87 5.42
N LEU A 41 -3.60 -0.77 4.41
CA LEU A 41 -4.98 -0.33 4.59
C LEU A 41 -5.81 -1.37 5.36
N SER A 42 -5.62 -2.65 5.04
CA SER A 42 -6.26 -3.77 5.75
C SER A 42 -5.86 -3.79 7.22
N GLU A 43 -4.58 -3.57 7.53
CA GLU A 43 -4.10 -3.45 8.91
C GLU A 43 -4.76 -2.28 9.65
N ALA A 44 -4.90 -1.11 9.00
CA ALA A 44 -5.60 0.04 9.58
C ALA A 44 -7.08 -0.24 9.88
N CYS A 45 -7.69 -1.19 9.17
CA CYS A 45 -9.04 -1.68 9.40
C CYS A 45 -9.13 -2.86 10.38
N TYR A 46 -8.01 -3.30 10.96
CA TYR A 46 -7.92 -4.52 11.77
C TYR A 46 -8.42 -5.78 11.02
N LYS A 47 -8.04 -5.88 9.74
CA LYS A 47 -8.35 -7.00 8.85
C LYS A 47 -7.07 -7.70 8.38
N SER A 48 -7.16 -9.01 8.22
CA SER A 48 -6.12 -9.80 7.55
C SER A 48 -6.09 -9.46 6.05
N PHE A 49 -4.92 -9.57 5.45
CA PHE A 49 -4.69 -9.38 4.03
C PHE A 49 -4.01 -10.63 3.45
N GLU A 50 -4.44 -11.04 2.26
CA GLU A 50 -3.84 -12.10 1.46
C GLU A 50 -3.57 -11.56 0.06
N VAL A 51 -2.44 -11.95 -0.54
CA VAL A 51 -2.09 -11.49 -1.88
C VAL A 51 -3.03 -12.08 -2.93
N SER A 52 -3.42 -11.25 -3.89
CA SER A 52 -4.17 -11.70 -5.07
C SER A 52 -3.19 -12.01 -6.19
N VAL A 53 -3.10 -13.29 -6.58
CA VAL A 53 -2.28 -13.73 -7.72
C VAL A 53 -3.00 -13.63 -9.06
N ASP A 54 -4.32 -13.44 -9.02
CA ASP A 54 -5.21 -13.14 -10.15
C ASP A 54 -4.96 -14.00 -11.40
N ASN A 55 -4.83 -15.31 -11.22
CA ASN A 55 -4.61 -16.30 -12.29
C ASN A 55 -5.34 -17.59 -11.89
N LEU A 56 -6.52 -17.85 -12.48
CA LEU A 56 -7.36 -19.00 -12.14
C LEU A 56 -7.07 -20.22 -13.03
N ASP A 57 -6.69 -19.98 -14.29
CA ASP A 57 -6.50 -21.02 -15.32
C ASP A 57 -5.05 -21.12 -15.85
N GLY A 58 -4.09 -20.46 -15.20
CA GLY A 58 -2.69 -20.41 -15.62
C GLY A 58 -1.72 -21.30 -14.84
N VAL A 59 -0.45 -20.89 -14.82
CA VAL A 59 0.65 -21.60 -14.14
C VAL A 59 0.48 -21.55 -12.62
N GLU A 60 0.92 -22.61 -11.92
CA GLU A 60 1.00 -22.62 -10.46
C GLU A 60 1.88 -21.46 -9.95
N VAL A 61 1.28 -20.55 -9.17
CA VAL A 61 1.94 -19.35 -8.64
C VAL A 61 2.44 -19.62 -7.23
N ASP A 62 3.72 -19.29 -6.99
CA ASP A 62 4.30 -19.30 -5.64
C ASP A 62 3.75 -18.11 -4.82
N ARG A 63 2.62 -18.34 -4.15
CA ARG A 63 1.93 -17.33 -3.35
C ARG A 63 2.76 -16.85 -2.17
N ASP A 64 3.57 -17.73 -1.59
CA ASP A 64 4.39 -17.39 -0.42
C ASP A 64 5.53 -16.44 -0.82
N ALA A 65 6.19 -16.71 -1.95
CA ALA A 65 7.18 -15.80 -2.50
C ALA A 65 6.58 -14.44 -2.86
N PHE A 66 5.39 -14.40 -3.45
CA PHE A 66 4.72 -13.14 -3.77
C PHE A 66 4.28 -12.37 -2.51
N SER A 67 3.73 -13.08 -1.51
CA SER A 67 3.40 -12.53 -0.20
C SER A 67 4.61 -11.89 0.48
N ALA A 68 5.77 -12.55 0.44
CA ALA A 68 7.02 -12.01 0.97
C ALA A 68 7.46 -10.71 0.25
N LYS A 69 7.33 -10.62 -1.08
CA LYS A 69 7.62 -9.40 -1.85
C LYS A 69 6.71 -8.24 -1.44
N VAL A 70 5.41 -8.51 -1.30
CA VAL A 70 4.41 -7.52 -0.88
C VAL A 70 4.68 -7.05 0.55
N ALA A 71 4.96 -7.97 1.48
CA ALA A 71 5.30 -7.64 2.86
C ALA A 71 6.58 -6.78 2.95
N ALA A 72 7.62 -7.13 2.19
CA ALA A 72 8.85 -6.34 2.12
C ALA A 72 8.60 -4.93 1.57
N ARG A 73 7.72 -4.79 0.57
CA ARG A 73 7.34 -3.49 0.02
C ARG A 73 6.54 -2.66 1.04
N ALA A 74 5.62 -3.27 1.78
CA ALA A 74 4.87 -2.61 2.86
C ALA A 74 5.81 -2.12 3.99
N ALA A 75 6.75 -2.96 4.42
CA ALA A 75 7.78 -2.58 5.39
C ALA A 75 8.63 -1.40 4.89
N ARG A 76 8.98 -1.40 3.60
CA ARG A 76 9.71 -0.29 2.97
C ARG A 76 8.91 1.01 3.00
N TYR A 77 7.60 0.99 2.71
CA TYR A 77 6.75 2.17 2.84
C TYR A 77 6.75 2.74 4.27
N ARG A 78 6.73 1.89 5.30
CA ARG A 78 6.82 2.35 6.69
C ARG A 78 8.12 3.07 7.01
N ARG A 79 9.25 2.58 6.48
CA ARG A 79 10.57 3.20 6.73
C ARG A 79 10.80 4.48 5.92
N GLU A 80 10.46 4.46 4.64
CA GLU A 80 10.81 5.53 3.69
C GLU A 80 9.72 6.59 3.54
N GLY A 81 8.50 6.28 4.00
CA GLY A 81 7.33 7.14 3.88
C GLY A 81 6.25 6.52 3.00
N ILE A 82 5.02 6.57 3.50
CA ILE A 82 3.82 6.15 2.77
C ILE A 82 3.36 7.33 1.90
N PRO A 83 2.97 7.10 0.62
CA PRO A 83 2.39 8.15 -0.20
C PRO A 83 1.26 8.88 0.53
N ILE A 84 1.33 10.20 0.59
CA ILE A 84 0.49 11.03 1.49
C ILE A 84 -1.02 10.77 1.38
N ARG A 85 -1.51 10.39 0.20
CA ARG A 85 -2.92 10.02 0.02
C ARG A 85 -3.27 8.69 0.70
N ALA A 86 -2.38 7.71 0.60
CA ALA A 86 -2.53 6.44 1.31
C ALA A 86 -2.41 6.64 2.82
N GLN A 87 -1.45 7.45 3.30
CA GLN A 87 -1.34 7.76 4.72
C GLN A 87 -2.61 8.46 5.26
N ALA A 88 -3.17 9.40 4.51
CA ALA A 88 -4.41 10.06 4.89
C ALA A 88 -5.58 9.08 5.01
N LEU A 89 -5.64 8.07 4.13
CA LEU A 89 -6.65 7.03 4.21
C LEU A 89 -6.40 6.10 5.41
N ILE A 90 -5.15 5.69 5.66
CA ILE A 90 -4.76 4.91 6.84
C ILE A 90 -5.19 5.61 8.13
N ASP A 91 -4.91 6.90 8.27
CA ASP A 91 -5.29 7.67 9.47
C ASP A 91 -6.81 7.70 9.66
N ALA A 92 -7.58 7.89 8.58
CA ALA A 92 -9.03 7.86 8.63
C ALA A 92 -9.57 6.48 9.04
N LEU A 93 -9.03 5.41 8.44
CA LEU A 93 -9.43 4.03 8.73
C LEU A 93 -9.10 3.65 10.18
N ALA A 94 -7.91 4.01 10.66
CA ALA A 94 -7.51 3.75 12.04
C ALA A 94 -8.44 4.44 13.05
N VAL A 95 -8.85 5.69 12.81
CA VAL A 95 -9.81 6.38 13.68
C VAL A 95 -11.17 5.69 13.68
N PHE A 96 -11.65 5.27 12.50
CA PHE A 96 -12.96 4.66 12.35
C PHE A 96 -13.03 3.24 12.97
N TYR A 97 -12.06 2.39 12.66
CA TYR A 97 -12.08 0.97 13.05
C TYR A 97 -11.42 0.69 14.41
N CYS A 98 -10.38 1.44 14.78
CA CYS A 98 -9.62 1.20 16.01
C CYS A 98 -9.88 2.28 17.08
N GLY A 99 -10.11 3.53 16.66
CA GLY A 99 -10.28 4.67 17.56
C GLY A 99 -11.71 4.88 18.08
N GLY A 100 -12.70 4.14 17.55
CA GLY A 100 -14.12 4.31 17.91
C GLY A 100 -14.71 5.66 17.50
N GLY A 101 -14.01 6.42 16.65
CA GLY A 101 -14.49 7.70 16.13
C GLY A 101 -15.58 7.49 15.09
N GLY A 102 -16.59 8.35 15.10
CA GLY A 102 -17.57 8.40 14.00
C GLY A 102 -16.94 8.82 12.67
N ILE A 103 -17.69 8.67 11.59
CA ILE A 103 -17.23 8.99 10.22
C ILE A 103 -16.69 10.41 10.07
N GLU A 104 -17.25 11.38 10.80
CA GLU A 104 -16.78 12.78 10.78
C GLU A 104 -15.36 12.92 11.31
N ALA A 105 -15.05 12.25 12.44
CA ALA A 105 -13.73 12.26 13.04
C ALA A 105 -12.69 11.58 12.13
N ALA A 106 -13.07 10.46 11.52
CA ALA A 106 -12.22 9.75 10.56
C ALA A 106 -11.87 10.63 9.34
N VAL A 107 -12.87 11.30 8.75
CA VAL A 107 -12.67 12.23 7.63
C VAL A 107 -11.79 13.41 8.03
N ALA A 108 -11.98 13.95 9.23
CA ALA A 108 -11.16 15.04 9.75
C ALA A 108 -9.67 14.65 9.87
N ALA A 109 -9.38 13.46 10.40
CA ALA A 109 -8.02 12.94 10.52
C ALA A 109 -7.31 12.82 9.15
N GLY A 110 -7.99 12.23 8.16
CA GLY A 110 -7.44 12.13 6.81
C GLY A 110 -7.20 13.50 6.15
N ARG A 111 -8.12 14.46 6.33
CA ARG A 111 -7.95 15.83 5.83
C ARG A 111 -6.79 16.55 6.49
N GLN A 112 -6.60 16.38 7.79
CA GLN A 112 -5.46 16.95 8.52
C GLN A 112 -4.14 16.44 7.95
N ARG A 113 -4.03 15.12 7.67
CA ARG A 113 -2.84 14.55 7.02
C ARG A 113 -2.56 15.19 5.67
N LEU A 114 -3.58 15.40 4.83
CA LEU A 114 -3.42 16.02 3.52
C LEU A 114 -3.00 17.49 3.61
N ALA A 115 -3.46 18.21 4.65
CA ALA A 115 -3.13 19.61 4.89
C ALA A 115 -1.69 19.81 5.41
N ALA A 116 -1.15 18.84 6.14
CA ALA A 116 0.15 18.92 6.83
C ALA A 116 1.40 18.87 5.92
N ARG A 117 1.33 19.21 4.62
CA ARG A 117 2.45 19.04 3.67
C ARG A 117 3.64 19.99 3.93
N GLY A 118 4.53 19.58 4.82
CA GLY A 118 5.97 19.55 4.60
C GLY A 118 6.42 18.08 4.64
N ALA A 119 7.42 17.68 3.84
CA ALA A 119 7.89 16.30 3.75
C ALA A 119 8.04 15.66 5.14
N THR A 120 7.53 14.44 5.33
CA THR A 120 7.91 13.60 6.47
C THR A 120 9.43 13.48 6.46
N ARG A 121 10.11 14.22 7.35
CA ARG A 121 11.52 14.02 7.65
C ARG A 121 11.68 12.62 8.28
N PRO A 122 12.80 11.93 8.08
CA PRO A 122 13.05 10.67 8.78
C PRO A 122 13.15 10.91 10.28
N VAL A 123 12.84 9.86 11.03
CA VAL A 123 13.02 9.73 12.48
C VAL A 123 14.42 10.23 12.88
N GLU A 124 14.47 11.06 13.91
CA GLU A 124 15.70 11.64 14.45
C GLU A 124 16.68 10.57 14.94
N GLY A 125 17.94 10.73 14.48
CA GLY A 125 19.20 10.36 15.11
C GLY A 125 19.28 9.14 16.01
N ASP A 126 19.97 8.11 15.53
CA ASP A 126 20.83 7.32 16.41
C ASP A 126 21.75 8.29 17.17
N ALA A 127 21.58 8.32 18.48
CA ALA A 127 22.53 8.91 19.39
C ALA A 127 23.81 8.07 19.34
N ASP A 128 24.76 8.51 18.54
CA ASP A 128 26.16 8.13 18.67
C ASP A 128 26.68 8.73 19.99
N GLY A 129 26.50 7.97 21.06
CA GLY A 129 27.10 8.21 22.36
C GLY A 129 28.53 7.69 22.37
N GLY A 130 29.46 8.48 21.85
CA GLY A 130 30.88 8.33 22.09
C GLY A 130 31.27 8.76 23.52
N GLY A 131 32.11 7.95 24.17
CA GLY A 131 32.84 8.25 25.41
C GLY A 131 32.67 7.12 26.44
N ALA A 132 33.68 6.35 26.85
CA ALA A 132 35.13 6.58 26.91
C ALA A 132 35.92 5.28 26.68
#